data_AF-A0A962ZPZ6-F1
#
_entry.id   AF-A0A962ZPZ6-F1
#
_cell.length_a   1.000
_cell.length_b   1.000
_cell.length_c   1.000
_cell.angle_alpha   90.00
_cell.angle_beta   90.00
_cell.angle_gamma   90.00
#
_symmetry.space_group_name_H-M   'P 1'
#
loop_
_entity.id
_entity.type
_entity.pdbx_description
1 polymer ?
#
loop_
_entity_poly.entity_id
_entity_poly.type
_entity_poly.pdbx_seq_one_letter_code
_entity_poly.pdbx_strand_id
1 'polypeptide(L)'
;MSAGSAGQHRPLLIVIPVYKDVSATRQCIESVAASHLPDNTEVLIIDDASPEPELSAYCRSISDQTGYTLCVNDANLGFVASANRGFQYSEDADVILLNSDTQVHADWASRMRRCAASDQKIGTVTPFSNNGTICSYPKFNCANPLPAQWTAGELDRLFASANAALYAEIPTAVGFCMLVTRECLNETGLFDVERFGQGYGEECDFCQRASALGYTHAVAADVFVFHQGAASFSDSSDARKHAADNIIAQLHPKYHSQVSDFIDRDPLQALRQRVDSLRIEERPQDCMRVLEEHDSYRHLVTKELKLRLASSEEHAEAYRLQVSEEREQRAISEQLLQECRQSFHTTDAALARAEQVVADLNQAVEELQRGVAELKTGVENEQRYSASLRQKIELMEQSRSWRYTRWLRRGG
;
A
#
# COMPACT_ATOMS: atom_id res chain seq x y z
N MET A 1 -1.92 -51.85 1.47
CA MET A 1 -0.54 -51.63 0.99
C MET A 1 -0.06 -50.32 1.58
N SER A 2 1.13 -50.37 2.20
CA SER A 2 1.96 -49.28 2.73
C SER A 2 1.34 -48.34 3.77
N ALA A 3 1.64 -48.62 5.05
CA ALA A 3 1.69 -47.62 6.09
C ALA A 3 2.64 -46.48 5.65
N GLY A 4 2.17 -45.24 5.71
CA GLY A 4 3.00 -44.06 5.46
C GLY A 4 4.14 -44.03 6.49
N SER A 5 5.37 -43.94 6.02
CA SER A 5 6.56 -43.77 6.85
C SER A 5 6.37 -42.56 7.77
N ALA A 6 6.64 -42.71 9.06
CA ALA A 6 6.82 -41.60 9.98
C ALA A 6 7.79 -40.60 9.33
N GLY A 7 7.30 -39.38 9.05
CA GLY A 7 8.00 -38.39 8.25
C GLY A 7 9.33 -38.01 8.90
N GLN A 8 10.44 -38.26 8.22
CA GLN A 8 11.70 -37.60 8.54
C GLN A 8 11.50 -36.11 8.29
N HIS A 9 11.52 -35.30 9.35
CA HIS A 9 11.51 -33.85 9.19
C HIS A 9 12.77 -33.41 8.43
N ARG A 10 12.65 -32.37 7.57
CA ARG A 10 13.79 -31.77 6.83
C ARG A 10 14.93 -31.38 7.80
N PRO A 11 16.20 -31.30 7.39
CA PRO A 11 17.24 -30.74 8.25
C PRO A 11 16.87 -29.33 8.76
N LEU A 12 17.40 -28.93 9.92
CA LEU A 12 17.21 -27.58 10.44
C LEU A 12 18.56 -26.86 10.48
N LEU A 13 18.60 -25.61 10.03
CA LEU A 13 19.76 -24.74 10.16
C LEU A 13 19.39 -23.54 11.03
N ILE A 14 20.11 -23.31 12.12
CA ILE A 14 20.01 -22.08 12.91
C ILE A 14 21.12 -21.15 12.47
N VAL A 15 20.77 -20.00 11.91
CA VAL A 15 21.70 -18.96 11.47
C VAL A 15 21.72 -17.84 12.49
N ILE A 16 22.91 -17.52 13.00
CA ILE A 16 23.14 -16.44 13.97
C ILE A 16 24.11 -15.43 13.34
N PRO A 17 23.61 -14.38 12.66
CA PRO A 17 24.43 -13.24 12.26
C PRO A 17 24.87 -12.46 13.50
N VAL A 18 26.17 -12.19 13.61
CA VAL A 18 26.80 -11.55 14.76
C VAL A 18 27.50 -10.28 14.30
N TYR A 19 27.22 -9.15 14.94
CA TYR A 19 28.01 -7.94 14.75
C TYR A 19 27.94 -7.08 16.01
N LYS A 20 29.09 -6.90 16.67
CA LYS A 20 29.23 -6.19 17.96
C LYS A 20 28.47 -6.86 19.12
N ASP A 21 28.59 -6.24 20.30
CA ASP A 21 27.96 -6.65 21.55
C ASP A 21 28.36 -8.07 22.00
N VAL A 22 29.56 -8.14 22.57
CA VAL A 22 30.15 -9.38 23.10
C VAL A 22 29.22 -10.04 24.12
N SER A 23 28.60 -9.24 25.00
CA SER A 23 27.80 -9.77 26.10
C SER A 23 26.51 -10.40 25.59
N ALA A 24 25.77 -9.69 24.73
CA ALA A 24 24.52 -10.20 24.17
C ALA A 24 24.78 -11.43 23.30
N THR A 25 25.79 -11.37 22.42
CA THR A 25 26.15 -12.49 21.55
C THR A 25 26.52 -13.75 22.33
N ARG A 26 27.30 -13.59 23.41
CA ARG A 26 27.66 -14.71 24.28
C ARG A 26 26.42 -15.33 24.93
N GLN A 27 25.52 -14.52 25.48
CA GLN A 27 24.29 -15.01 26.09
C GLN A 27 23.41 -15.75 25.08
N CYS A 28 23.31 -15.24 23.84
CA CYS A 28 22.57 -15.90 22.77
C CYS A 28 23.14 -17.29 22.45
N ILE A 29 24.43 -17.36 22.11
CA ILE A 29 25.05 -18.62 21.70
C ILE A 29 25.08 -19.62 22.87
N GLU A 30 25.36 -19.17 24.09
CA GLU A 30 25.29 -20.03 25.29
C GLU A 30 23.87 -20.54 25.54
N SER A 31 22.83 -19.74 25.29
CA SER A 31 21.43 -20.19 25.41
C SER A 31 21.05 -21.23 24.36
N VAL A 32 21.54 -21.09 23.12
CA VAL A 32 21.36 -22.10 22.06
C VAL A 32 22.07 -23.40 22.44
N ALA A 33 23.31 -23.32 22.94
CA ALA A 33 24.10 -24.47 23.37
C ALA A 33 23.49 -25.19 24.59
N ALA A 34 22.80 -24.47 25.48
CA ALA A 34 22.10 -25.04 26.61
C ALA A 34 20.72 -25.61 26.26
N SER A 35 20.19 -25.34 25.06
CA SER A 35 18.86 -25.77 24.62
C SER A 35 18.82 -27.20 24.06
N HIS A 36 17.63 -27.79 23.98
CA HIS A 36 17.40 -29.11 23.39
C HIS A 36 17.03 -28.96 21.92
N LEU A 37 18.05 -28.95 21.06
CA LEU A 37 17.86 -28.87 19.62
C LEU A 37 17.35 -30.21 19.05
N PRO A 38 16.50 -30.17 18.00
CA PRO A 38 16.13 -31.38 17.27
C PRO A 38 17.35 -32.10 16.69
N ASP A 39 17.22 -33.41 16.46
CA ASP A 39 18.19 -34.15 15.64
C ASP A 39 18.36 -33.51 14.25
N ASN A 40 19.56 -33.60 13.69
CA ASN A 40 19.94 -32.99 12.40
C ASN A 40 19.76 -31.46 12.36
N THR A 41 20.01 -30.80 13.50
CA THR A 41 20.12 -29.34 13.56
C THR A 41 21.58 -28.92 13.45
N GLU A 42 21.90 -28.08 12.47
CA GLU A 42 23.18 -27.39 12.37
C GLU A 42 23.04 -25.95 12.89
N VAL A 43 24.09 -25.43 13.52
CA VAL A 43 24.17 -24.03 13.94
C VAL A 43 25.29 -23.37 13.18
N LEU A 44 24.96 -22.30 12.47
CA LEU A 44 25.87 -21.46 11.69
C LEU A 44 25.96 -20.08 12.34
N ILE A 45 27.15 -19.75 12.83
CA ILE A 45 27.49 -18.41 13.30
C ILE A 45 28.13 -17.65 12.13
N ILE A 46 27.64 -16.45 11.84
CA ILE A 46 28.21 -15.56 10.81
C ILE A 46 28.75 -14.31 11.49
N ASP A 47 30.07 -14.24 11.67
CA ASP A 47 30.73 -13.04 12.19
C ASP A 47 30.80 -11.96 11.10
N ASP A 48 30.03 -10.90 11.34
CA ASP A 48 29.78 -9.63 10.64
C ASP A 48 31.01 -8.77 10.28
N ALA A 49 32.22 -9.34 10.31
CA ALA A 49 33.47 -8.62 10.55
C ALA A 49 33.39 -7.71 11.80
N SER A 50 33.05 -8.31 12.95
CA SER A 50 32.93 -7.58 14.22
C SER A 50 34.22 -6.82 14.56
N PRO A 51 34.14 -5.53 14.96
CA PRO A 51 35.32 -4.75 15.26
C PRO A 51 36.00 -5.12 16.58
N GLU A 52 35.27 -5.75 17.51
CA GLU A 52 35.80 -6.22 18.79
C GLU A 52 36.57 -7.54 18.63
N PRO A 53 37.91 -7.57 18.83
CA PRO A 53 38.68 -8.79 18.67
C PRO A 53 38.26 -9.91 19.65
N GLU A 54 37.73 -9.50 20.82
CA GLU A 54 37.17 -10.41 21.82
C GLU A 54 35.97 -11.18 21.29
N LEU A 55 35.09 -10.54 20.51
CA LEU A 55 33.92 -11.18 19.93
C LEU A 55 34.32 -12.25 18.92
N SER A 56 35.18 -11.91 17.96
CA SER A 56 35.66 -12.88 16.98
C SER A 56 36.46 -14.02 17.63
N ALA A 57 37.21 -13.74 18.70
CA ALA A 57 37.90 -14.78 19.47
C ALA A 57 36.91 -15.71 20.18
N TYR A 58 35.84 -15.17 20.75
CA TYR A 58 34.78 -15.94 21.36
C TYR A 58 34.05 -16.82 20.32
N CYS A 59 33.67 -16.27 19.15
CA CYS A 59 33.03 -17.02 18.07
C CYS A 59 33.87 -18.22 17.60
N ARG A 60 35.20 -18.05 17.48
CA ARG A 60 36.12 -19.17 17.19
C ARG A 60 36.13 -20.20 18.31
N SER A 61 36.30 -19.75 19.55
CA SER A 61 36.35 -20.63 20.72
C SER A 61 35.08 -21.45 20.90
N ILE A 62 33.90 -20.86 20.68
CA ILE A 62 32.63 -21.57 20.88
C ILE A 62 32.37 -22.54 19.74
N SER A 63 32.72 -22.18 18.50
CA SER A 63 32.70 -23.08 17.34
C SER A 63 33.53 -24.35 17.59
N ASP A 64 34.76 -24.21 18.11
CA ASP A 64 35.61 -25.34 18.46
C ASP A 64 35.02 -26.22 19.58
N GLN A 65 34.31 -25.61 20.54
CA GLN A 65 33.75 -26.32 21.71
C GLN A 65 32.46 -27.07 21.40
N THR A 66 31.57 -26.47 20.61
CA THR A 66 30.23 -27.02 20.31
C THR A 66 30.18 -27.78 19.00
N GLY A 67 31.16 -27.59 18.11
CA GLY A 67 31.12 -28.06 16.74
C GLY A 67 30.22 -27.23 15.83
N TYR A 68 29.81 -26.02 16.25
CA TYR A 68 29.04 -25.11 15.40
C TYR A 68 29.90 -24.59 14.25
N THR A 69 29.29 -24.41 13.08
CA THR A 69 29.99 -23.84 11.93
C THR A 69 30.18 -22.34 12.14
N LEU A 70 31.40 -21.85 11.92
CA LEU A 70 31.71 -20.43 11.92
C LEU A 70 32.06 -19.97 10.51
N CYS A 71 31.36 -18.94 10.03
CA CYS A 71 31.71 -18.17 8.86
C CYS A 71 32.10 -16.75 9.31
N VAL A 72 33.16 -16.20 8.71
CA VAL A 72 33.59 -14.82 8.96
C VAL A 72 33.51 -14.05 7.65
N ASN A 73 32.93 -12.86 7.68
CA ASN A 73 32.89 -11.96 6.53
C ASN A 73 34.18 -11.15 6.46
N ASP A 74 34.67 -10.89 5.25
CA ASP A 74 35.90 -10.08 5.05
C ASP A 74 35.69 -8.60 5.41
N ALA A 75 34.44 -8.14 5.38
CA ALA A 75 34.00 -6.80 5.76
C ALA A 75 32.56 -6.86 6.29
N ASN A 76 32.14 -5.80 6.99
CA ASN A 76 30.77 -5.66 7.46
C ASN A 76 29.82 -5.45 6.26
N LEU A 77 29.06 -6.50 5.93
CA LEU A 77 28.06 -6.54 4.87
C LEU A 77 26.68 -6.05 5.35
N GLY A 78 26.47 -6.04 6.66
CA GLY A 78 25.20 -5.72 7.28
C GLY A 78 24.29 -6.94 7.44
N PHE A 79 23.24 -6.77 8.25
CA PHE A 79 22.36 -7.86 8.65
C PHE A 79 21.74 -8.61 7.46
N VAL A 80 21.18 -7.87 6.49
CA VAL A 80 20.45 -8.47 5.35
C VAL A 80 21.35 -9.38 4.52
N ALA A 81 22.55 -8.91 4.19
CA ALA A 81 23.53 -9.69 3.43
C ALA A 81 24.05 -10.90 4.22
N SER A 82 24.29 -10.75 5.51
CA SER A 82 24.72 -11.84 6.39
C SER A 82 23.61 -12.90 6.58
N ALA A 83 22.36 -12.48 6.73
CA ALA A 83 21.20 -13.39 6.77
C ALA A 83 21.07 -14.17 5.45
N ASN A 84 21.20 -13.50 4.31
CA ASN A 84 21.17 -14.14 2.99
C ASN A 84 22.29 -15.17 2.81
N ARG A 85 23.51 -14.89 3.29
CA ARG A 85 24.59 -15.88 3.29
C ARG A 85 24.21 -17.13 4.08
N GLY A 86 23.49 -16.96 5.20
CA GLY A 86 22.95 -18.09 5.96
C GLY A 86 21.85 -18.85 5.22
N PHE A 87 20.92 -18.16 4.56
CA PHE A 87 19.89 -18.80 3.73
C PHE A 87 20.45 -19.65 2.60
N GLN A 88 21.58 -19.24 2.04
CA GLN A 88 22.28 -19.93 0.96
C GLN A 88 23.22 -21.06 1.45
N TYR A 89 23.44 -21.20 2.75
CA TYR A 89 24.38 -22.18 3.29
C TYR A 89 23.91 -23.63 3.12
N SER A 90 22.60 -23.86 3.19
CA SER A 90 21.99 -25.18 3.01
C SER A 90 20.87 -25.10 1.99
N GLU A 91 20.86 -26.02 1.03
CA GLU A 91 19.83 -26.10 -0.04
C GLU A 91 18.56 -26.84 0.41
N ASP A 92 18.64 -27.65 1.48
CA ASP A 92 17.57 -28.59 1.88
C ASP A 92 16.98 -28.31 3.28
N ALA A 93 17.62 -27.46 4.09
CA ALA A 93 17.23 -27.24 5.48
C ALA A 93 16.18 -26.13 5.65
N ASP A 94 15.20 -26.31 6.53
CA ASP A 94 14.46 -25.15 7.04
C ASP A 94 15.43 -24.27 7.84
N VAL A 95 15.24 -22.95 7.84
CA VAL A 95 16.19 -22.01 8.48
C VAL A 95 15.51 -21.27 9.60
N ILE A 96 16.13 -21.25 10.78
CA ILE A 96 15.81 -20.26 11.81
C ILE A 96 16.87 -19.17 11.74
N LEU A 97 16.45 -17.97 11.37
CA LEU A 97 17.24 -16.76 11.53
C LEU A 97 17.06 -16.25 12.97
N LEU A 98 18.14 -16.19 13.74
CA LEU A 98 18.14 -15.82 15.15
C LEU A 98 19.10 -14.66 15.38
N ASN A 99 18.59 -13.53 15.87
CA ASN A 99 19.44 -12.40 16.22
C ASN A 99 20.38 -12.74 17.39
N SER A 100 21.59 -12.18 17.35
CA SER A 100 22.63 -12.44 18.36
C SER A 100 22.35 -11.81 19.74
N ASP A 101 21.26 -11.08 19.90
CA ASP A 101 20.82 -10.47 21.17
C ASP A 101 19.54 -11.10 21.73
N THR A 102 19.35 -12.38 21.42
CA THR A 102 18.22 -13.19 21.88
C THR A 102 18.64 -14.21 22.94
N GLN A 103 17.68 -14.73 23.72
CA GLN A 103 17.90 -15.90 24.59
C GLN A 103 16.77 -16.90 24.41
N VAL A 104 17.14 -18.15 24.15
CA VAL A 104 16.24 -19.27 23.86
C VAL A 104 16.32 -20.35 24.95
N HIS A 105 15.27 -21.15 25.10
CA HIS A 105 15.17 -22.12 26.20
C HIS A 105 14.52 -23.46 25.77
N ALA A 106 14.82 -24.51 26.53
CA ALA A 106 14.23 -25.84 26.39
C ALA A 106 14.25 -26.34 24.93
N ASP A 107 13.12 -26.83 24.42
CA ASP A 107 12.93 -27.37 23.07
C ASP A 107 12.35 -26.35 22.07
N TRP A 108 12.63 -25.05 22.26
CA TRP A 108 12.06 -23.94 21.46
C TRP A 108 12.08 -24.20 19.94
N ALA A 109 13.21 -24.65 19.38
CA ALA A 109 13.36 -24.90 17.95
C ALA A 109 12.46 -26.06 17.49
N SER A 110 12.31 -27.10 18.31
CA SER A 110 11.39 -28.22 18.05
C SER A 110 9.93 -27.75 17.99
N ARG A 111 9.53 -26.84 18.88
CA ARG A 111 8.18 -26.27 18.90
C ARG A 111 7.91 -25.36 17.70
N MET A 112 8.86 -24.51 17.32
CA MET A 112 8.73 -23.69 16.11
C MET A 112 8.64 -24.56 14.85
N ARG A 113 9.46 -25.62 14.74
CA ARG A 113 9.38 -26.58 13.63
C ARG A 113 8.03 -27.32 13.59
N ARG A 114 7.49 -27.67 14.75
CA ARG A 114 6.16 -28.29 14.86
C ARG A 114 5.07 -27.33 14.35
N CYS A 115 5.16 -26.05 14.68
CA CYS A 115 4.27 -25.02 14.14
C CYS A 115 4.37 -24.95 12.61
N ALA A 116 5.59 -24.84 12.07
CA ALA A 116 5.81 -24.80 10.63
C ALA A 116 5.28 -26.03 9.89
N ALA A 117 5.41 -27.21 10.50
CA ALA A 117 4.93 -28.47 9.93
C ALA A 117 3.41 -28.69 10.08
N SER A 118 2.70 -27.82 10.79
CA SER A 118 1.27 -28.00 11.08
C SER A 118 0.35 -27.66 9.89
N ASP A 119 0.81 -26.84 8.97
CA ASP A 119 0.16 -26.54 7.69
C ASP A 119 1.25 -26.26 6.64
N GLN A 120 1.16 -26.92 5.48
CA GLN A 120 2.11 -26.76 4.38
C GLN A 120 2.17 -25.33 3.83
N LYS A 121 1.14 -24.52 4.05
CA LYS A 121 1.12 -23.10 3.67
C LYS A 121 1.97 -22.22 4.57
N ILE A 122 2.33 -22.66 5.77
CA ILE A 122 3.12 -21.84 6.69
C ILE A 122 4.53 -21.67 6.12
N GLY A 123 4.81 -20.48 5.62
CA GLY A 123 6.10 -20.10 5.07
C GLY A 123 7.06 -19.60 6.15
N THR A 124 6.54 -18.91 7.16
CA THR A 124 7.33 -18.39 8.27
C THR A 124 6.70 -18.59 9.64
N VAL A 125 7.54 -18.73 10.67
CA VAL A 125 7.12 -18.83 12.07
C VAL A 125 7.97 -17.94 12.96
N THR A 126 7.31 -17.15 13.81
CA THR A 126 7.95 -16.29 14.83
C THR A 126 7.47 -16.68 16.24
N PRO A 127 8.30 -16.65 17.29
CA PRO A 127 7.84 -16.88 18.66
C PRO A 127 7.30 -15.59 19.31
N PHE A 128 6.67 -15.70 20.48
CA PHE A 128 6.45 -14.52 21.32
C PHE A 128 7.78 -14.00 21.88
N SER A 129 7.84 -12.71 22.21
CA SER A 129 9.01 -12.09 22.82
C SER A 129 8.65 -10.93 23.74
N ASN A 130 9.56 -10.50 24.60
CA ASN A 130 9.43 -9.24 25.31
C ASN A 130 9.52 -8.03 24.36
N ASN A 131 10.23 -8.17 23.24
CA ASN A 131 10.45 -7.11 22.27
C ASN A 131 10.23 -7.62 20.83
N GLY A 132 8.98 -8.03 20.56
CA GLY A 132 8.59 -8.70 19.32
C GLY A 132 7.55 -7.95 18.50
N THR A 133 7.33 -6.65 18.72
CA THR A 133 6.27 -5.85 18.05
C THR A 133 4.88 -6.52 18.17
N ILE A 134 4.28 -6.96 17.06
CA ILE A 134 3.01 -7.70 17.05
C ILE A 134 3.09 -9.06 17.77
N CYS A 135 4.27 -9.55 18.10
CA CYS A 135 4.49 -10.75 18.92
C CYS A 135 4.96 -10.42 20.35
N SER A 136 4.77 -9.17 20.81
CA SER A 136 5.20 -8.73 22.14
C SER A 136 4.33 -9.27 23.30
N TYR A 137 4.99 -9.56 24.42
CA TYR A 137 4.43 -9.95 25.71
C TYR A 137 5.21 -9.25 26.86
N PRO A 138 4.56 -8.85 27.98
CA PRO A 138 3.14 -8.95 28.28
C PRO A 138 2.28 -7.92 27.53
N LYS A 139 2.80 -6.72 27.28
CA LYS A 139 2.06 -5.68 26.58
C LYS A 139 2.25 -5.82 25.07
N PHE A 140 1.14 -5.86 24.35
CA PHE A 140 1.12 -6.01 22.90
C PHE A 140 1.76 -4.80 22.21
N ASN A 141 2.40 -5.04 21.06
CA ASN A 141 2.93 -4.02 20.16
C ASN A 141 3.84 -2.96 20.80
N CYS A 142 4.63 -3.34 21.81
CA CYS A 142 5.66 -2.49 22.38
C CYS A 142 6.82 -3.31 22.96
N ALA A 143 7.94 -2.65 23.22
CA ALA A 143 9.05 -3.26 23.93
C ALA A 143 8.72 -3.37 25.43
N ASN A 144 8.99 -4.54 25.99
CA ASN A 144 8.75 -4.85 27.39
C ASN A 144 10.07 -5.24 28.08
N PRO A 145 10.28 -4.82 29.33
CA PRO A 145 11.13 -5.60 30.21
C PRO A 145 10.48 -6.99 30.44
N LEU A 146 11.29 -7.96 30.85
CA LEU A 146 10.71 -9.19 31.40
C LEU A 146 9.84 -8.84 32.62
N PRO A 147 8.68 -9.50 32.78
CA PRO A 147 7.92 -9.45 34.02
C PRO A 147 8.82 -9.66 35.24
N ALA A 148 8.64 -8.81 36.26
CA ALA A 148 9.51 -8.82 37.42
C ALA A 148 9.53 -10.21 38.07
N GLN A 149 10.71 -10.68 38.48
CA GLN A 149 10.93 -12.00 39.10
C GLN A 149 10.78 -13.20 38.15
N TRP A 150 10.40 -13.00 36.88
CA TRP A 150 10.35 -14.07 35.89
C TRP A 150 11.61 -14.05 35.02
N THR A 151 12.23 -15.22 34.88
CA THR A 151 13.28 -15.43 33.88
C THR A 151 12.68 -15.74 32.51
N ALA A 152 13.44 -15.54 31.43
CA ALA A 152 13.00 -15.88 30.08
C ALA A 152 12.64 -17.38 29.95
N GLY A 153 13.40 -18.28 30.59
CA GLY A 153 13.12 -19.71 30.59
C GLY A 153 11.87 -20.10 31.38
N GLU A 154 11.57 -19.41 32.48
CA GLU A 154 10.31 -19.63 33.19
C GLU A 154 9.11 -19.18 32.37
N LEU A 155 9.20 -18.04 31.67
CA LEU A 155 8.15 -17.61 30.76
C LEU A 155 7.98 -18.59 29.61
N ASP A 156 9.06 -19.03 28.97
CA ASP A 156 8.99 -20.02 27.90
C ASP A 156 8.30 -21.32 28.34
N ARG A 157 8.54 -21.78 29.58
CA ARG A 157 7.80 -22.91 30.17
C ARG A 157 6.30 -22.61 30.35
N LEU A 158 5.94 -21.38 30.75
CA LEU A 158 4.54 -20.98 30.84
C LEU A 158 3.88 -20.93 29.46
N PHE A 159 4.55 -20.39 28.45
CA PHE A 159 4.07 -20.38 27.06
C PHE A 159 3.87 -21.81 26.55
N ALA A 160 4.84 -22.70 26.78
CA ALA A 160 4.74 -24.11 26.44
C ALA A 160 3.51 -24.79 27.05
N SER A 161 3.18 -24.44 28.30
CA SER A 161 2.06 -25.02 29.04
C SER A 161 0.71 -24.40 28.67
N ALA A 162 0.64 -23.08 28.58
CA ALA A 162 -0.58 -22.31 28.33
C ALA A 162 -1.13 -22.50 26.91
N ASN A 163 -0.23 -22.67 25.94
CA ASN A 163 -0.54 -22.60 24.52
C ASN A 163 -0.05 -23.82 23.74
N ALA A 164 0.20 -24.95 24.39
CA ALA A 164 0.79 -26.15 23.81
C ALA A 164 0.32 -26.45 22.37
N ALA A 165 1.25 -26.42 21.42
CA ALA A 165 1.03 -26.67 20.00
C ALA A 165 0.00 -25.78 19.30
N LEU A 166 -0.36 -24.64 19.90
CA LEU A 166 -1.18 -23.62 19.26
C LEU A 166 -0.31 -22.64 18.48
N TYR A 167 -0.91 -22.09 17.45
CA TYR A 167 -0.36 -20.98 16.69
C TYR A 167 -1.50 -20.03 16.30
N ALA A 168 -1.14 -18.85 15.83
CA ALA A 168 -2.06 -17.93 15.19
C ALA A 168 -1.42 -17.32 13.95
N GLU A 169 -2.20 -17.07 12.91
CA GLU A 169 -1.71 -16.38 11.72
C GLU A 169 -1.38 -14.90 12.03
N ILE A 170 -0.30 -14.40 11.46
CA ILE A 170 0.17 -13.02 11.58
C ILE A 170 0.39 -12.43 10.18
N PRO A 171 0.24 -11.10 9.98
CA PRO A 171 0.37 -10.49 8.65
C PRO A 171 1.82 -10.50 8.13
N THR A 172 2.80 -10.61 9.02
CA THR A 172 4.23 -10.69 8.73
C THR A 172 4.94 -11.35 9.91
N ALA A 173 6.02 -12.08 9.64
CA ALA A 173 6.95 -12.50 10.69
C ALA A 173 7.77 -11.32 11.21
N VAL A 174 8.41 -11.52 12.37
CA VAL A 174 9.25 -10.52 13.03
C VAL A 174 10.69 -11.02 13.06
N GLY A 175 11.62 -10.22 12.51
CA GLY A 175 12.96 -10.68 12.14
C GLY A 175 13.93 -11.06 13.27
N PHE A 176 13.57 -10.85 14.55
CA PHE A 176 14.46 -11.19 15.68
C PHE A 176 14.66 -12.70 15.85
N CYS A 177 13.63 -13.48 15.52
CA CYS A 177 13.63 -14.93 15.52
C CYS A 177 12.55 -15.39 14.53
N MET A 178 12.98 -15.92 13.39
CA MET A 178 12.10 -16.28 12.30
C MET A 178 12.54 -17.61 11.69
N LEU A 179 11.68 -18.63 11.80
CA LEU A 179 11.81 -19.83 10.99
C LEU A 179 11.25 -19.53 9.59
N VAL A 180 11.98 -19.92 8.55
CA VAL A 180 11.57 -19.92 7.15
C VAL A 180 11.63 -21.34 6.63
N THR A 181 10.50 -21.84 6.12
CA THR A 181 10.49 -23.18 5.51
C THR A 181 11.29 -23.15 4.22
N ARG A 182 11.99 -24.25 3.92
CA ARG A 182 12.83 -24.33 2.72
C ARG A 182 12.03 -24.12 1.43
N GLU A 183 10.78 -24.55 1.40
CA GLU A 183 9.90 -24.38 0.25
C GLU A 183 9.59 -22.89 0.02
N CYS A 184 9.16 -22.20 1.06
CA CYS A 184 8.91 -20.76 1.04
C CYS A 184 10.15 -19.97 0.63
N LEU A 185 11.33 -20.30 1.20
CA LEU A 185 12.58 -19.62 0.88
C LEU A 185 12.99 -19.82 -0.59
N ASN A 186 12.85 -21.04 -1.13
CA ASN A 186 13.22 -21.34 -2.51
C ASN A 186 12.31 -20.64 -3.53
N GLU A 187 11.01 -20.54 -3.24
CA GLU A 187 10.05 -19.88 -4.16
C GLU A 187 10.03 -18.36 -4.01
N THR A 188 10.14 -17.86 -2.78
CA THR A 188 10.11 -16.42 -2.49
C THR A 188 11.44 -15.76 -2.87
N GLY A 189 12.56 -16.46 -2.68
CA GLY A 189 13.91 -15.93 -2.86
C GLY A 189 14.42 -15.17 -1.64
N LEU A 190 15.63 -14.65 -1.74
CA LEU A 190 16.36 -14.01 -0.64
C LEU A 190 15.76 -12.64 -0.22
N PHE A 191 16.31 -12.07 0.85
CA PHE A 191 16.04 -10.68 1.22
C PHE A 191 16.64 -9.70 0.21
N ASP A 192 15.97 -8.56 0.01
CA ASP A 192 16.40 -7.52 -0.93
C ASP A 192 17.47 -6.60 -0.31
N VAL A 193 18.74 -6.98 -0.52
CA VAL A 193 19.90 -6.22 -0.03
C VAL A 193 19.98 -4.83 -0.66
N GLU A 194 19.54 -4.65 -1.90
CA GLU A 194 19.66 -3.37 -2.61
C GLU A 194 18.75 -2.31 -1.99
N ARG A 195 17.55 -2.69 -1.57
CA ARG A 195 16.57 -1.77 -0.97
C ARG A 195 16.73 -1.61 0.54
N PHE A 196 17.02 -2.69 1.27
CA PHE A 196 17.05 -2.66 2.74
C PHE A 196 18.45 -2.57 3.34
N GLY A 197 19.50 -2.78 2.56
CA GLY A 197 20.89 -2.52 2.95
C GLY A 197 21.29 -3.20 4.26
N GLN A 198 21.43 -2.40 5.32
CA GLN A 198 21.87 -2.88 6.64
C GLN A 198 20.73 -3.40 7.55
N GLY A 199 19.48 -3.38 7.10
CA GLY A 199 18.32 -3.95 7.78
C GLY A 199 17.13 -3.01 7.89
N TYR A 200 16.09 -3.49 8.57
CA TYR A 200 14.73 -2.96 8.65
C TYR A 200 13.91 -3.18 7.37
N GLY A 201 12.80 -3.89 7.48
CA GLY A 201 11.80 -4.04 6.42
C GLY A 201 12.07 -5.21 5.47
N GLU A 202 13.26 -5.81 5.49
CA GLU A 202 13.61 -6.95 4.65
C GLU A 202 12.70 -8.17 4.90
N GLU A 203 12.35 -8.41 6.16
CA GLU A 203 11.47 -9.50 6.56
C GLU A 203 10.01 -9.20 6.19
N CYS A 204 9.62 -7.93 6.28
CA CYS A 204 8.30 -7.46 5.87
C CYS A 204 8.10 -7.64 4.37
N ASP A 205 9.08 -7.22 3.55
CA ASP A 205 9.06 -7.44 2.10
C ASP A 205 9.04 -8.92 1.75
N PHE A 206 9.89 -9.73 2.38
CA PHE A 206 9.91 -11.18 2.19
C PHE A 206 8.54 -11.79 2.49
N CYS A 207 7.93 -11.44 3.63
CA CYS A 207 6.62 -11.95 4.01
C CYS A 207 5.54 -11.55 3.02
N GLN A 208 5.56 -10.32 2.50
CA GLN A 208 4.58 -9.89 1.48
C GLN A 208 4.78 -10.61 0.14
N ARG A 209 6.01 -10.82 -0.30
CA ARG A 209 6.31 -11.63 -1.50
C ARG A 209 5.86 -13.09 -1.32
N ALA A 210 6.15 -13.69 -0.17
CA ALA A 210 5.71 -15.04 0.17
C ALA A 210 4.17 -15.13 0.22
N SER A 211 3.49 -14.15 0.82
CA SER A 211 2.02 -14.07 0.82
C SER A 211 1.44 -14.00 -0.58
N ALA A 212 2.10 -13.30 -1.52
CA ALA A 212 1.68 -13.25 -2.92
C ALA A 212 1.80 -14.61 -3.64
N LEU A 213 2.64 -15.51 -3.14
CA LEU A 213 2.78 -16.90 -3.60
C LEU A 213 1.82 -17.87 -2.88
N GLY A 214 1.07 -17.40 -1.88
CA GLY A 214 0.07 -18.18 -1.15
C GLY A 214 0.55 -18.74 0.19
N TYR A 215 1.77 -18.38 0.64
CA TYR A 215 2.25 -18.72 1.98
C TYR A 215 1.56 -17.88 3.06
N THR A 216 1.45 -18.45 4.26
CA THR A 216 1.00 -17.78 5.47
C THR A 216 2.14 -17.66 6.48
N HIS A 217 1.99 -16.75 7.43
CA HIS A 217 2.95 -16.50 8.50
C HIS A 217 2.28 -16.77 9.84
N ALA A 218 2.99 -17.39 10.77
CA ALA A 218 2.41 -17.80 12.04
C ALA A 218 3.25 -17.33 13.23
N VAL A 219 2.59 -17.05 14.35
CA VAL A 219 3.24 -17.02 15.66
C VAL A 219 3.13 -18.39 16.32
N ALA A 220 4.26 -19.01 16.69
CA ALA A 220 4.26 -20.20 17.54
C ALA A 220 3.88 -19.79 18.96
N ALA A 221 2.61 -20.02 19.33
CA ALA A 221 2.04 -19.45 20.54
C ALA A 221 2.56 -20.10 21.82
N ASP A 222 3.21 -21.24 21.68
CA ASP A 222 3.82 -22.00 22.76
C ASP A 222 5.31 -21.75 22.92
N VAL A 223 5.92 -20.76 22.25
CA VAL A 223 7.36 -20.44 22.35
C VAL A 223 7.56 -18.98 22.78
N PHE A 224 8.45 -18.76 23.75
CA PHE A 224 8.91 -17.43 24.13
C PHE A 224 10.42 -17.30 23.98
N VAL A 225 10.86 -16.23 23.33
CA VAL A 225 12.28 -15.91 23.14
C VAL A 225 12.53 -14.49 23.64
N PHE A 226 13.45 -14.34 24.58
CA PHE A 226 13.87 -13.01 25.02
C PHE A 226 14.65 -12.32 23.90
N HIS A 227 14.45 -11.02 23.73
CA HIS A 227 15.12 -10.18 22.76
C HIS A 227 15.48 -8.84 23.42
N GLN A 228 16.77 -8.51 23.45
CA GLN A 228 17.27 -7.27 24.04
C GLN A 228 16.90 -6.06 23.17
N GLY A 229 17.09 -6.14 21.86
CA GLY A 229 16.73 -5.13 20.87
C GLY A 229 17.60 -3.87 20.89
N ALA A 230 18.86 -3.98 21.33
CA ALA A 230 19.73 -2.82 21.57
C ALA A 230 20.03 -2.00 20.29
N ALA A 231 20.10 -2.65 19.13
CA ALA A 231 20.34 -1.99 17.84
C ALA A 231 19.16 -1.12 17.37
N SER A 232 17.94 -1.43 17.85
CA SER A 232 16.69 -0.79 17.45
C SER A 232 16.39 0.54 18.16
N PHE A 233 17.26 1.04 19.04
CA PHE A 233 17.02 2.26 19.81
C PHE A 233 18.06 3.38 19.59
N SER A 234 18.90 3.27 18.56
CA SER A 234 19.85 4.35 18.21
C SER A 234 19.22 5.38 17.26
N ASP A 235 19.63 6.65 17.31
CA ASP A 235 19.13 7.68 16.37
C ASP A 235 19.35 7.29 14.89
N SER A 236 20.45 6.58 14.61
CA SER A 236 20.75 6.03 13.28
C SER A 236 19.78 4.92 12.83
N SER A 237 19.10 4.27 13.78
CA SER A 237 18.07 3.26 13.49
C SER A 237 16.75 3.89 13.09
N ASP A 238 16.36 5.03 13.65
CA ASP A 238 15.07 5.64 13.35
C ASP A 238 14.99 6.17 11.91
N ALA A 239 16.06 6.80 11.43
CA ALA A 239 16.15 7.19 10.02
C ALA A 239 16.05 5.99 9.05
N ARG A 240 16.66 4.85 9.41
CA ARG A 240 16.60 3.62 8.60
C ARG A 240 15.21 2.99 8.63
N LYS A 241 14.55 2.92 9.79
CA LYS A 241 13.16 2.46 9.91
C LYS A 241 12.22 3.31 9.06
N HIS A 242 12.34 4.64 9.13
CA HIS A 242 11.52 5.53 8.29
C HIS A 242 11.77 5.34 6.79
N ALA A 243 13.03 5.15 6.39
CA ALA A 243 13.34 4.84 4.99
C ALA A 243 12.75 3.49 4.55
N ALA A 244 12.89 2.45 5.39
CA ALA A 244 12.33 1.13 5.16
C ALA A 244 10.79 1.16 5.07
N ASP A 245 10.11 1.87 5.98
CA ASP A 245 8.65 2.03 5.95
C ASP A 245 8.18 2.67 4.64
N ASN A 246 8.89 3.69 4.14
CA ASN A 246 8.56 4.30 2.86
C ASN A 246 8.74 3.34 1.68
N ILE A 247 9.79 2.52 1.70
CA ILE A 247 10.03 1.48 0.69
C ILE A 247 8.90 0.44 0.74
N ILE A 248 8.54 -0.03 1.94
CA ILE A 248 7.46 -1.00 2.13
C ILE A 248 6.11 -0.44 1.67
N ALA A 249 5.79 0.81 1.97
CA ALA A 249 4.57 1.46 1.49
C ALA A 249 4.50 1.54 -0.04
N GLN A 250 5.65 1.69 -0.71
CA GLN A 250 5.72 1.72 -2.18
C GLN A 250 5.62 0.32 -2.80
N LEU A 251 6.34 -0.66 -2.25
CA LEU A 251 6.35 -2.05 -2.76
C LEU A 251 5.03 -2.77 -2.47
N HIS A 252 4.49 -2.58 -1.26
CA HIS A 252 3.34 -3.31 -0.72
C HIS A 252 2.29 -2.34 -0.15
N PRO A 253 1.50 -1.64 -1.00
CA PRO A 253 0.60 -0.56 -0.55
C PRO A 253 -0.47 -0.96 0.48
N LYS A 254 -0.75 -2.27 0.63
CA LYS A 254 -1.72 -2.80 1.60
C LYS A 254 -1.11 -3.18 2.94
N TYR A 255 0.23 -3.27 3.04
CA TYR A 255 0.94 -3.79 4.20
C TYR A 255 0.51 -3.08 5.49
N HIS A 256 0.60 -1.75 5.53
CA HIS A 256 0.26 -0.99 6.74
C HIS A 256 -1.20 -1.15 7.17
N SER A 257 -2.13 -1.25 6.20
CA SER A 257 -3.55 -1.51 6.52
C SER A 257 -3.76 -2.92 7.10
N GLN A 258 -3.05 -3.93 6.58
CA GLN A 258 -3.14 -5.30 7.10
C GLN A 258 -2.57 -5.41 8.52
N VAL A 259 -1.43 -4.75 8.77
CA VAL A 259 -0.82 -4.70 10.11
C VAL A 259 -1.70 -3.91 11.07
N SER A 260 -2.28 -2.78 10.64
CA SER A 260 -3.21 -2.00 11.47
C SER A 260 -4.45 -2.82 11.83
N ASP A 261 -5.08 -3.50 10.85
CA ASP A 261 -6.23 -4.37 11.09
C ASP A 261 -5.91 -5.50 12.08
N PHE A 262 -4.71 -6.06 12.00
CA PHE A 262 -4.25 -7.08 12.94
C PHE A 262 -4.08 -6.51 14.35
N ILE A 263 -3.48 -5.33 14.47
CA ILE A 263 -3.29 -4.64 15.76
C ILE A 263 -4.66 -4.30 16.39
N ASP A 264 -5.60 -3.80 15.60
CA ASP A 264 -6.92 -3.38 16.09
C ASP A 264 -7.76 -4.58 16.56
N ARG A 265 -7.63 -5.73 15.90
CA ARG A 265 -8.34 -6.97 16.28
C ARG A 265 -7.67 -7.72 17.43
N ASP A 266 -6.35 -7.58 17.57
CA ASP A 266 -5.51 -8.25 18.56
C ASP A 266 -5.87 -9.74 18.78
N PRO A 267 -5.78 -10.57 17.73
CA PRO A 267 -6.17 -11.99 17.83
C PRO A 267 -5.31 -12.79 18.81
N LEU A 268 -4.16 -12.24 19.21
CA LEU A 268 -3.22 -12.86 20.13
C LEU A 268 -3.55 -12.61 21.61
N GLN A 269 -4.55 -11.76 21.91
CA GLN A 269 -4.92 -11.39 23.27
C GLN A 269 -5.20 -12.61 24.16
N ALA A 270 -6.00 -13.57 23.66
CA ALA A 270 -6.35 -14.76 24.43
C ALA A 270 -5.12 -15.63 24.75
N LEU A 271 -4.14 -15.70 23.84
CA LEU A 271 -2.91 -16.46 24.03
C LEU A 271 -2.04 -15.85 25.14
N ARG A 272 -1.96 -14.51 25.20
CA ARG A 272 -1.25 -13.81 26.28
C ARG A 272 -1.96 -13.97 27.63
N GLN A 273 -3.29 -13.85 27.63
CA GLN A 273 -4.10 -14.00 28.86
C GLN A 273 -3.99 -15.38 29.50
N ARG A 274 -3.80 -16.45 28.71
CA ARG A 274 -3.53 -17.80 29.24
C ARG A 274 -2.20 -17.86 29.98
N VAL A 275 -1.16 -17.22 29.46
CA VAL A 275 0.14 -17.13 30.14
C VAL A 275 0.00 -16.29 31.42
N ASP A 276 -0.74 -15.18 31.38
CA ASP A 276 -1.03 -14.36 32.56
C ASP A 276 -1.75 -15.16 33.65
N SER A 277 -2.70 -16.01 33.27
CA SER A 277 -3.41 -16.89 34.23
C SER A 277 -2.44 -17.85 34.91
N LEU A 278 -1.54 -18.50 34.17
CA LEU A 278 -0.53 -19.38 34.77
C LEU A 278 0.48 -18.61 35.64
N ARG A 279 0.87 -17.39 35.25
CA ARG A 279 1.71 -16.53 36.10
C ARG A 279 1.06 -16.29 37.46
N ILE A 280 -0.23 -15.96 37.46
CA ILE A 280 -1.01 -15.69 38.68
C ILE A 280 -1.20 -16.98 39.49
N GLU A 281 -1.48 -18.11 38.84
CA GLU A 281 -1.64 -19.40 39.51
C GLU A 281 -0.36 -19.86 40.21
N GLU A 282 0.80 -19.74 39.54
CA GLU A 282 2.09 -20.10 40.13
C GLU A 282 2.59 -19.09 41.16
N ARG A 283 2.30 -17.81 40.95
CA ARG A 283 2.74 -16.70 41.80
C ARG A 283 1.57 -15.73 42.04
N PRO A 284 0.66 -16.01 42.99
CA PRO A 284 -0.51 -15.17 43.24
C PRO A 284 -0.20 -13.69 43.54
N GLN A 285 0.98 -13.40 44.09
CA GLN A 285 1.49 -12.05 44.29
C GLN A 285 1.71 -11.26 42.97
N ASP A 286 1.81 -11.95 41.84
CA ASP A 286 1.97 -11.36 40.50
C ASP A 286 0.65 -10.80 39.95
N CYS A 287 -0.49 -11.10 40.59
CA CYS A 287 -1.81 -10.59 40.18
C CYS A 287 -1.84 -9.07 40.03
N MET A 288 -1.30 -8.34 41.01
CA MET A 288 -1.22 -6.87 40.93
C MET A 288 -0.33 -6.40 39.77
N ARG A 289 0.77 -7.10 39.49
CA ARG A 289 1.69 -6.74 38.40
C ARG A 289 1.06 -6.99 37.03
N VAL A 290 0.35 -8.10 36.85
CA VAL A 290 -0.41 -8.37 35.62
C VAL A 290 -1.48 -7.29 35.40
N LEU A 291 -2.19 -6.89 36.45
CA LEU A 291 -3.18 -5.80 36.37
C LEU A 291 -2.52 -4.46 36.00
N GLU A 292 -1.36 -4.14 36.59
CA GLU A 292 -0.56 -2.94 36.26
C GLU A 292 -0.04 -2.97 34.81
N GLU A 293 0.42 -4.13 34.32
CA GLU A 293 0.85 -4.32 32.93
C GLU A 293 -0.31 -4.06 31.95
N HIS A 294 -1.49 -4.61 32.24
CA HIS A 294 -2.70 -4.42 31.44
C HIS A 294 -3.20 -2.97 31.48
N ASP A 295 -3.20 -2.34 32.65
CA ASP A 295 -3.61 -0.93 32.78
C ASP A 295 -2.64 0.02 32.07
N SER A 296 -1.32 -0.22 32.21
CA SER A 296 -0.28 0.50 31.49
C SER A 296 -0.45 0.37 29.97
N TYR A 297 -0.76 -0.83 29.48
CA TYR A 297 -1.04 -1.06 28.08
C TYR A 297 -2.30 -0.33 27.60
N ARG A 298 -3.41 -0.39 28.35
CA ARG A 298 -4.63 0.36 28.00
C ARG A 298 -4.40 1.86 27.96
N HIS A 299 -3.61 2.41 28.88
CA HIS A 299 -3.21 3.81 28.86
C HIS A 299 -2.40 4.16 27.60
N LEU A 300 -1.44 3.31 27.22
CA LEU A 300 -0.65 3.48 26.00
C LEU A 300 -1.54 3.50 24.75
N VAL A 301 -2.42 2.50 24.60
CA VAL A 301 -3.35 2.40 23.46
C VAL A 301 -4.30 3.60 23.43
N THR A 302 -4.87 3.98 24.57
CA THR A 302 -5.79 5.12 24.65
C THR A 302 -5.09 6.43 24.27
N LYS A 303 -3.84 6.61 24.67
CA LYS A 303 -3.04 7.77 24.28
C LYS A 303 -2.82 7.80 22.77
N GLU A 304 -2.44 6.67 22.18
CA GLU A 304 -2.23 6.54 20.74
C GLU A 304 -3.50 6.79 19.93
N LEU A 305 -4.63 6.19 20.34
CA LEU A 305 -5.93 6.42 19.70
C LEU A 305 -6.38 7.87 19.77
N LYS A 306 -6.12 8.57 20.89
CA LYS A 306 -6.40 10.02 21.02
C LYS A 306 -5.56 10.85 20.05
N LEU A 307 -4.28 10.51 19.85
CA LEU A 307 -3.41 11.19 18.89
C LEU A 307 -3.90 10.97 17.44
N ARG A 308 -4.25 9.72 17.09
CA ARG A 308 -4.81 9.39 15.77
C ARG A 308 -6.15 10.08 15.53
N LEU A 309 -7.02 10.13 16.53
CA LEU A 309 -8.30 10.84 16.46
C LEU A 309 -8.07 12.33 16.19
N ALA A 310 -7.19 12.98 16.96
CA ALA A 310 -6.88 14.39 16.77
C ALA A 310 -6.35 14.69 15.35
N SER A 311 -5.42 13.87 14.85
CA SER A 311 -4.91 14.00 13.49
C SER A 311 -6.00 13.76 12.43
N SER A 312 -6.87 12.77 12.63
CA SER A 312 -7.99 12.50 11.73
C SER A 312 -9.00 13.65 11.70
N GLU A 313 -9.27 14.30 12.84
CA GLU A 313 -10.15 15.46 12.92
C GLU A 313 -9.56 16.67 12.21
N GLU A 314 -8.26 16.90 12.34
CA GLU A 314 -7.53 17.96 11.62
C GLU A 314 -7.57 17.75 10.10
N HIS A 315 -7.29 16.53 9.63
CA HIS A 315 -7.41 16.20 8.21
C HIS A 315 -8.85 16.36 7.70
N ALA A 316 -9.84 15.94 8.48
CA ALA A 316 -11.25 16.10 8.09
C ALA A 316 -11.64 17.57 7.95
N GLU A 317 -11.13 18.45 8.82
CA GLU A 317 -11.36 19.90 8.70
C GLU A 317 -10.69 20.49 7.47
N ALA A 318 -9.44 20.10 7.18
CA ALA A 318 -8.75 20.51 5.96
C ALA A 318 -9.51 20.10 4.69
N TYR A 319 -10.02 18.86 4.63
CA TYR A 319 -10.85 18.41 3.51
C TYR A 319 -12.18 19.17 3.41
N ARG A 320 -12.83 19.51 4.53
CA ARG A 320 -14.06 20.33 4.51
C ARG A 320 -13.80 21.70 3.91
N LEU A 321 -12.67 22.33 4.26
CA LEU A 321 -12.27 23.62 3.69
C LEU A 321 -12.04 23.51 2.19
N GLN A 322 -11.27 22.50 1.74
CA GLN A 322 -11.02 22.27 0.32
C GLN A 322 -12.32 22.02 -0.48
N VAL A 323 -13.24 21.20 0.06
CA VAL A 323 -14.55 20.96 -0.57
C VAL A 323 -15.36 22.26 -0.65
N SER A 324 -15.26 23.16 0.33
CA SER A 324 -15.93 24.46 0.30
C SER A 324 -15.36 25.35 -0.81
N GLU A 325 -14.02 25.42 -0.93
CA GLU A 325 -13.33 26.18 -1.98
C GLU A 325 -13.68 25.65 -3.38
N GLU A 326 -13.65 24.34 -3.58
CA GLU A 326 -14.03 23.71 -4.86
C GLU A 326 -15.50 23.98 -5.23
N ARG A 327 -16.40 24.02 -4.24
CA ARG A 327 -17.82 24.39 -4.46
C ARG A 327 -17.98 25.84 -4.89
N GLU A 328 -17.25 26.76 -4.26
CA GLU A 328 -17.26 28.19 -4.64
C GLU A 328 -16.73 28.38 -6.06
N GLN A 329 -15.59 27.75 -6.38
CA GLN A 329 -15.00 27.83 -7.71
C GLN A 329 -15.88 27.21 -8.80
N ARG A 330 -16.58 26.12 -8.47
CA ARG A 330 -17.62 25.54 -9.33
C ARG A 330 -18.78 26.51 -9.56
N ALA A 331 -19.29 27.16 -8.51
CA ALA A 331 -20.39 28.13 -8.63
C ALA A 331 -20.01 29.32 -9.53
N ILE A 332 -18.79 29.85 -9.37
CA ILE A 332 -18.24 30.90 -10.25
C ILE A 332 -18.18 30.41 -11.70
N SER A 333 -17.68 29.19 -11.92
CA SER A 333 -17.58 28.59 -13.26
C SER A 333 -18.95 28.38 -13.90
N GLU A 334 -19.94 27.91 -13.14
CA GLU A 334 -21.32 27.73 -13.60
C GLU A 334 -21.97 29.08 -13.97
N GLN A 335 -21.73 30.13 -13.18
CA GLN A 335 -22.20 31.48 -13.48
C GLN A 335 -21.58 32.00 -14.78
N LEU A 336 -20.25 31.92 -14.93
CA LEU A 336 -19.56 32.31 -16.16
C LEU A 336 -20.09 31.56 -17.38
N LEU A 337 -20.36 30.26 -17.22
CA LEU A 337 -20.90 29.42 -18.30
C LEU A 337 -22.34 29.82 -18.65
N GLN A 338 -23.15 30.21 -17.68
CA GLN A 338 -24.48 30.76 -17.90
C GLN A 338 -24.43 32.12 -18.63
N GLU A 339 -23.53 33.01 -18.22
CA GLU A 339 -23.29 34.31 -18.88
C GLU A 339 -22.83 34.11 -20.33
N CYS A 340 -21.90 33.18 -20.58
CA CYS A 340 -21.49 32.80 -21.93
C CYS A 340 -22.67 32.28 -22.76
N ARG A 341 -23.49 31.37 -22.23
CA ARG A 341 -24.69 30.85 -22.91
C ARG A 341 -25.67 31.97 -23.28
N GLN A 342 -25.90 32.91 -22.36
CA GLN A 342 -26.79 34.04 -22.62
C GLN A 342 -26.24 34.97 -23.71
N SER A 343 -24.93 35.21 -23.74
CA SER A 343 -24.26 35.96 -24.79
C SER A 343 -24.40 35.29 -26.16
N PHE A 344 -24.20 33.97 -26.24
CA PHE A 344 -24.41 33.20 -27.47
C PHE A 344 -25.87 33.26 -27.95
N HIS A 345 -26.84 33.05 -27.07
CA HIS A 345 -28.26 33.18 -27.42
C HIS A 345 -28.64 34.56 -27.95
N THR A 346 -28.05 35.63 -27.38
CA THR A 346 -28.29 37.00 -27.85
C THR A 346 -27.72 37.22 -29.26
N THR A 347 -26.57 36.61 -29.54
CA THR A 347 -25.91 36.66 -30.85
C THR A 347 -26.70 35.88 -31.90
N ASP A 348 -27.15 34.66 -31.59
CA ASP A 348 -27.98 33.84 -32.47
C ASP A 348 -29.32 34.52 -32.78
N ALA A 349 -29.95 35.14 -31.78
CA ALA A 349 -31.19 35.90 -31.98
C ALA A 349 -30.99 37.15 -32.85
N ALA A 350 -29.81 37.79 -32.79
CA ALA A 350 -29.48 38.90 -33.67
C ALA A 350 -29.25 38.44 -35.12
N LEU A 351 -28.60 37.29 -35.30
CA LEU A 351 -28.39 36.67 -36.61
C LEU A 351 -29.72 36.29 -37.27
N ALA A 352 -30.62 35.63 -36.53
CA ALA A 352 -31.94 35.25 -37.04
C ALA A 352 -32.79 36.47 -37.47
N ARG A 353 -32.71 37.60 -36.73
CA ARG A 353 -33.38 38.85 -37.14
C ARG A 353 -32.80 39.42 -38.44
N ALA A 354 -31.48 39.35 -38.63
CA ALA A 354 -30.84 39.82 -39.86
C ALA A 354 -31.23 38.95 -41.06
N GLU A 355 -31.30 37.62 -40.89
CA GLU A 355 -31.77 36.70 -41.93
C GLU A 355 -33.20 36.98 -42.35
N GLN A 356 -34.11 37.25 -41.40
CA GLN A 356 -35.48 37.63 -41.70
C GLN A 356 -35.56 38.94 -42.49
N VAL A 357 -34.78 39.96 -42.11
CA VAL A 357 -34.71 41.23 -42.86
C VAL A 357 -34.21 41.00 -44.30
N VAL A 358 -33.23 40.13 -44.49
CA VAL A 358 -32.73 39.78 -45.83
C VAL A 358 -33.80 39.04 -46.64
N ALA A 359 -34.55 38.11 -46.02
CA ALA A 359 -35.66 37.42 -46.69
C ALA A 359 -36.77 38.40 -47.12
N ASP A 360 -37.17 39.31 -46.23
CA ASP A 360 -38.19 40.34 -46.52
C ASP A 360 -37.72 41.27 -47.65
N LEU A 361 -36.44 41.67 -47.65
CA LEU A 361 -35.85 42.49 -48.71
C LEU A 361 -35.83 41.76 -50.06
N ASN A 362 -35.50 40.46 -50.08
CA ASN A 362 -35.52 39.67 -51.30
C ASN A 362 -36.93 39.55 -51.89
N GLN A 363 -37.95 39.32 -51.04
CA GLN A 363 -39.35 39.29 -51.49
C GLN A 363 -39.78 40.63 -52.09
N ALA A 364 -39.43 41.75 -51.45
CA ALA A 364 -39.74 43.09 -51.97
C ALA A 364 -39.06 43.35 -53.32
N VAL A 365 -37.83 42.87 -53.52
CA VAL A 365 -37.12 42.95 -54.81
C VAL A 365 -37.84 42.15 -55.89
N GLU A 366 -38.32 40.94 -55.60
CA GLU A 366 -39.08 40.12 -56.56
C GLU A 366 -40.40 40.78 -56.97
N GLU A 367 -41.12 41.37 -56.01
CA GLU A 367 -42.36 42.11 -56.28
C GLU A 367 -42.11 43.33 -57.18
N LEU A 368 -41.05 44.10 -56.91
CA LEU A 368 -40.63 45.21 -57.77
C LEU A 368 -40.24 44.74 -59.18
N GLN A 369 -39.51 43.63 -59.30
CA GLN A 369 -39.16 43.06 -60.60
C GLN A 369 -40.40 42.65 -61.40
N ARG A 370 -41.39 42.05 -60.73
CA ARG A 370 -42.68 41.70 -61.35
C ARG A 370 -43.43 42.94 -61.82
N GLY A 371 -43.51 43.97 -60.97
CA GLY A 371 -44.12 45.26 -61.34
C GLY A 371 -43.42 45.93 -62.52
N VAL A 372 -42.08 45.89 -62.58
CA VAL A 372 -41.31 46.39 -63.74
C VAL A 372 -41.62 45.59 -65.00
N ALA A 373 -41.76 44.27 -64.92
CA ALA A 373 -42.11 43.43 -66.07
C ALA A 373 -43.54 43.73 -66.59
N GLU A 374 -44.50 43.93 -65.69
CA GLU A 374 -45.87 44.35 -66.04
C GLU A 374 -45.88 45.72 -66.70
N LEU A 375 -45.16 46.69 -66.15
CA LEU A 375 -45.02 48.03 -66.73
C LEU A 375 -44.35 47.99 -68.11
N LYS A 376 -43.29 47.19 -68.30
CA LYS A 376 -42.68 46.97 -69.62
C LYS A 376 -43.68 46.43 -70.63
N THR A 377 -44.48 45.44 -70.23
CA THR A 377 -45.53 44.86 -71.07
C THR A 377 -46.59 45.91 -71.42
N GLY A 378 -46.97 46.75 -70.46
CA GLY A 378 -47.88 47.88 -70.67
C GLY A 378 -47.32 48.89 -71.67
N VAL A 379 -46.05 49.26 -71.55
CA VAL A 379 -45.36 50.16 -72.49
C VAL A 379 -45.33 49.57 -73.90
N GLU A 380 -45.00 48.28 -74.04
CA GLU A 380 -45.01 47.60 -75.34
C GLU A 380 -46.41 47.60 -75.98
N ASN A 381 -47.46 47.36 -75.19
CA ASN A 381 -48.84 47.38 -75.66
C ASN A 381 -49.27 48.79 -76.14
N GLU A 382 -48.96 49.83 -75.36
CA GLU A 382 -49.23 51.23 -75.74
C GLU A 382 -48.44 51.65 -76.99
N GLN A 383 -47.18 51.20 -77.12
CA GLN A 383 -46.39 51.43 -78.33
C GLN A 383 -47.02 50.76 -79.56
N ARG A 384 -47.49 49.51 -79.44
CA ARG A 384 -48.20 48.82 -80.55
C ARG A 384 -49.49 49.53 -80.91
N TYR A 385 -50.28 49.95 -79.91
CA TYR A 385 -51.53 50.67 -80.14
C TYR A 385 -51.27 52.02 -80.83
N SER A 386 -50.29 52.78 -80.35
CA SER A 386 -49.85 54.04 -80.95
C SER A 386 -49.38 53.85 -82.40
N ALA A 387 -48.63 52.79 -82.70
CA ALA A 387 -48.19 52.48 -84.06
C ALA A 387 -49.38 52.17 -85.00
N SER A 388 -50.37 51.40 -84.52
CA SER A 388 -51.61 51.11 -85.26
C SER A 388 -52.42 52.38 -85.56
N LEU A 389 -52.54 53.28 -84.58
CA LEU A 389 -53.19 54.57 -84.78
C LEU A 389 -52.47 55.42 -85.83
N ARG A 390 -51.14 55.50 -85.77
CA ARG A 390 -50.34 56.23 -86.79
C ARG A 390 -50.58 55.67 -88.19
N GLN A 391 -50.59 54.35 -88.35
CA GLN A 391 -50.87 53.71 -89.64
C GLN A 391 -52.29 54.02 -90.15
N LYS A 392 -53.29 53.99 -89.28
CA LYS A 392 -54.68 54.37 -89.64
C LYS A 392 -54.77 55.84 -90.05
N ILE A 393 -54.12 56.74 -89.32
CA ILE A 393 -54.06 58.17 -89.66
C ILE A 393 -53.41 58.34 -91.04
N GLU A 394 -52.27 57.68 -91.28
CA GLU A 394 -51.56 57.77 -92.56
C GLU A 394 -52.42 57.25 -93.75
N LEU A 395 -53.11 56.12 -93.57
CA LEU A 395 -54.06 55.59 -94.56
C LEU A 395 -55.23 56.55 -94.81
N MET A 396 -55.75 57.19 -93.74
CA MET A 396 -56.80 58.21 -93.86
C MET A 396 -56.29 59.44 -94.60
N GLU A 397 -55.09 59.92 -94.30
CA GLU A 397 -54.49 61.09 -94.96
C GLU A 397 -54.20 60.86 -96.45
N GLN A 398 -53.82 59.63 -96.81
CA GLN A 398 -53.56 59.24 -98.19
C GLN A 398 -54.84 58.96 -98.99
N SER A 399 -55.98 58.74 -98.34
CA SER A 399 -57.27 58.45 -98.97
C SER A 399 -57.75 59.62 -99.86
N ARG A 400 -58.42 59.27 -100.97
CA ARG A 400 -58.99 60.25 -101.91
C ARG A 400 -59.99 61.18 -101.22
N SER A 401 -60.82 60.68 -100.31
CA SER A 401 -61.84 61.50 -99.62
C SER A 401 -61.21 62.55 -98.71
N TRP A 402 -60.08 62.23 -98.06
CA TRP A 402 -59.35 63.18 -97.24
C TRP A 402 -58.73 64.31 -98.08
N ARG A 403 -58.19 63.98 -99.25
CA ARG A 403 -57.68 65.01 -100.18
C ARG A 403 -58.79 65.93 -100.70
N TYR A 404 -59.97 65.38 -101.04
CA TYR A 404 -61.12 66.17 -101.53
C TYR A 404 -61.80 67.03 -100.46
N THR A 405 -61.69 66.67 -99.17
CA THR A 405 -62.26 67.44 -98.04
C THR A 405 -61.28 68.43 -97.41
N ARG A 406 -60.08 68.61 -97.99
CA ARG A 406 -59.03 69.51 -97.47
C ARG A 406 -59.49 70.96 -97.25
N TRP A 407 -60.46 71.45 -98.02
CA TRP A 407 -61.00 72.80 -97.86
C TRP A 407 -61.80 73.01 -96.56
N LEU A 408 -62.44 71.96 -96.02
CA LEU A 408 -63.20 72.01 -94.76
C LEU A 408 -62.30 72.10 -93.51
N ARG A 409 -61.02 71.74 -93.63
CA ARG A 409 -60.04 71.72 -92.52
C ARG A 409 -59.22 73.01 -92.38
N ARG A 410 -59.44 74.02 -93.22
CA ARG A 410 -58.72 75.31 -93.17
C ARG A 410 -59.40 76.38 -92.31
N GLY A 411 -60.30 76.00 -91.41
CA GLY A 411 -60.89 76.88 -90.40
C GLY A 411 -60.59 76.37 -89.00
N GLY A 412 -59.45 76.78 -88.46
CA GLY A 412 -58.93 76.38 -87.15
C GLY A 412 -57.46 76.76 -87.05
#